data_AF-A0A2M7MF53-F1
#
_entry.id   AF-A0A2M7MF53-F1
#
_cell.length_a   1.000
_cell.length_b   1.000
_cell.length_c   1.000
_cell.angle_alpha   90.00
_cell.angle_beta   90.00
_cell.angle_gamma   90.00
#
_symmetry.space_group_name_H-M   'P 1'
#
loop_
_entity.id
_entity.type
_entity.pdbx_description
1 polymer ?
#
loop_
_entity_poly.entity_id
_entity_poly.type
_entity_poly.pdbx_seq_one_letter_code
_entity_poly.pdbx_strand_id
1 'polypeptide(L)'
;MGEKTKTEDLLKMTIEDLKDAERYIQELFAFLPLAVCSFNPFGVIMTSNLAFQNLTGYREVDVVGKRIENLFLNKKDFNNLIKSKILKEKTNLTRKMMLLTKEGKEMPVNMAIS
;
A
#
# COMPACT_ATOMS: atom_id res chain seq x y z
N MET A 1 -31.84 19.78 -27.80
CA MET A 1 -31.44 20.43 -26.52
C MET A 1 -31.51 19.46 -25.33
N GLY A 2 -32.56 18.63 -25.20
CA GLY A 2 -32.74 17.77 -24.01
C GLY A 2 -31.74 16.61 -23.81
N GLU A 3 -31.18 16.02 -24.87
CA GLU A 3 -30.18 14.95 -24.72
C GLU A 3 -28.82 15.44 -24.21
N LYS A 4 -28.40 16.64 -24.62
CA LYS A 4 -27.13 17.22 -24.18
C LYS A 4 -27.14 17.53 -22.68
N THR A 5 -28.24 18.11 -22.20
CA THR A 5 -28.44 18.40 -20.77
C THR A 5 -28.49 17.11 -19.94
N LYS A 6 -29.17 16.07 -20.43
CA LYS A 6 -29.23 14.77 -19.73
C LYS A 6 -27.85 14.09 -19.63
N THR A 7 -27.01 14.20 -20.66
CA THR A 7 -25.64 13.69 -20.64
C THR A 7 -24.74 14.48 -19.68
N GLU A 8 -24.88 15.81 -19.65
CA GLU A 8 -24.14 16.68 -18.72
C GLU A 8 -24.51 16.39 -17.25
N ASP A 9 -25.80 16.20 -16.96
CA ASP A 9 -26.28 15.81 -15.63
C ASP A 9 -25.76 14.42 -15.22
N LEU A 10 -25.81 13.44 -16.12
CA LEU A 10 -25.29 12.09 -15.87
C LEU A 10 -23.78 12.09 -15.63
N LEU A 11 -23.02 12.89 -16.39
CA LEU A 11 -21.57 13.03 -16.21
C LEU A 11 -21.27 13.63 -14.84
N LYS A 12 -22.02 14.64 -14.43
CA LYS A 12 -21.85 15.27 -13.11
C LYS A 12 -22.10 14.27 -11.98
N MET A 13 -23.20 13.52 -12.04
CA MET A 13 -23.50 12.46 -11.07
C MET A 13 -22.38 11.40 -11.02
N THR A 14 -21.90 10.95 -12.19
CA THR A 14 -20.82 9.96 -12.27
C THR A 14 -19.51 10.45 -11.63
N ILE A 15 -19.19 11.74 -11.80
CA ILE A 15 -18.01 12.36 -11.17
C ILE A 15 -18.18 12.47 -9.65
N GLU A 16 -19.38 12.79 -9.18
CA GLU A 16 -19.70 12.85 -7.74
C GLU A 16 -19.59 11.46 -7.10
N ASP A 17 -20.21 10.44 -7.71
CA ASP A 17 -20.13 9.05 -7.27
C ASP A 17 -18.68 8.55 -7.21
N LEU A 18 -17.87 8.87 -8.23
CA LEU A 18 -16.45 8.52 -8.26
C LEU A 18 -15.68 9.16 -7.09
N LYS A 19 -15.90 10.46 -6.85
CA LYS A 19 -15.23 11.18 -5.77
C LYS A 19 -15.62 10.64 -4.40
N ASP A 20 -16.87 10.27 -4.21
CA ASP A 20 -17.33 9.70 -2.95
C ASP A 20 -16.77 8.29 -2.72
N ALA A 21 -16.70 7.47 -3.79
CA ALA A 21 -16.03 6.17 -3.73
C ALA A 21 -14.52 6.31 -3.42
N GLU A 22 -13.83 7.26 -4.07
CA GLU A 22 -12.42 7.54 -3.81
C GLU A 22 -12.19 7.99 -2.36
N ARG A 23 -13.02 8.91 -1.84
CA ARG A 23 -12.93 9.37 -0.44
C ARG A 23 -13.12 8.22 0.52
N TYR A 24 -14.14 7.40 0.31
CA TYR A 24 -14.41 6.24 1.15
C TYR A 24 -13.23 5.26 1.18
N ILE A 25 -12.64 4.96 0.02
CA ILE A 25 -11.46 4.08 -0.07
C ILE A 25 -10.25 4.68 0.64
N GLN A 26 -10.01 5.99 0.50
CA GLN A 26 -8.91 6.69 1.16
C GLN A 26 -9.07 6.69 2.68
N GLU A 27 -10.27 6.95 3.19
CA GLU A 27 -10.58 6.90 4.61
C GLU A 27 -10.40 5.49 5.16
N LEU A 28 -10.96 4.48 4.48
CA LEU A 28 -10.74 3.08 4.87
C LEU A 28 -9.25 2.76 4.92
N PHE A 29 -8.49 3.06 3.87
CA PHE A 29 -7.06 2.80 3.83
C PHE A 29 -6.33 3.46 5.00
N ALA A 30 -6.63 4.73 5.29
CA ALA A 30 -6.02 5.51 6.35
C ALA A 30 -6.29 4.94 7.75
N PHE A 31 -7.52 4.49 8.02
CA PHE A 31 -7.95 4.01 9.35
C PHE A 31 -7.85 2.49 9.55
N LEU A 32 -7.48 1.73 8.51
CA LEU A 32 -7.26 0.28 8.64
C LEU A 32 -6.28 -0.01 9.80
N PRO A 33 -6.66 -0.83 10.80
CA PRO A 33 -5.81 -1.17 11.94
C PRO A 33 -4.71 -2.19 11.59
N LEU A 34 -4.40 -2.32 10.31
CA LEU A 34 -3.36 -3.19 9.77
C LEU A 34 -2.33 -2.32 9.05
N ALA A 35 -1.05 -2.55 9.30
CA ALA A 35 0.01 -1.86 8.58
C ALA A 35 0.01 -2.26 7.10
N VAL A 36 -0.37 -1.31 6.23
CA VAL A 36 -0.41 -1.50 4.78
C VAL A 36 0.43 -0.43 4.10
N CYS A 37 1.24 -0.88 3.13
CA CYS A 37 1.91 -0.01 2.19
C CYS A 37 1.77 -0.59 0.78
N SER A 38 1.81 0.27 -0.22
CA SER A 38 1.89 -0.14 -1.62
C SER A 38 3.28 0.15 -2.16
N PHE A 39 3.75 -0.68 -3.09
CA PHE A 39 5.00 -0.46 -3.80
C PHE A 39 4.88 -0.93 -5.25
N ASN A 40 5.66 -0.31 -6.15
CA ASN A 40 5.67 -0.69 -7.56
C ASN A 40 6.48 -1.98 -7.81
N PRO A 41 6.49 -2.55 -9.03
CA PRO A 41 7.22 -3.78 -9.33
C PRO A 41 8.74 -3.72 -9.08
N PHE A 42 9.32 -2.52 -8.96
CA PHE A 42 10.74 -2.33 -8.61
C PHE A 42 10.98 -2.25 -7.09
N GLY A 43 9.93 -2.39 -6.28
CA GLY A 43 9.99 -2.31 -4.83
C GLY A 43 9.99 -0.88 -4.29
N VAL A 44 9.65 0.12 -5.10
CA VAL A 44 9.58 1.51 -4.63
C VAL A 44 8.22 1.77 -3.97
N ILE A 45 8.24 2.22 -2.72
CA ILE A 45 7.04 2.53 -1.93
C ILE A 45 6.29 3.69 -2.57
N MET A 46 4.99 3.51 -2.78
CA MET A 46 4.08 4.50 -3.37
C MET A 46 3.22 5.16 -2.30
N THR A 47 2.71 4.39 -1.32
CA THR A 47 1.86 4.91 -0.23
C THR A 47 2.05 4.11 1.06
N SER A 48 1.72 4.69 2.21
CA SER A 48 1.65 3.98 3.49
C SER A 48 0.54 4.50 4.41
N ASN A 49 -0.24 3.59 5.00
CA ASN A 49 -1.32 3.99 5.90
C ASN A 49 -0.83 4.36 7.31
N LEU A 50 -1.73 4.91 8.12
CA LEU A 50 -1.40 5.37 9.48
C LEU A 50 -0.90 4.23 10.37
N ALA A 51 -1.49 3.04 10.27
CA ALA A 51 -1.03 1.88 11.03
C ALA A 51 0.41 1.46 10.68
N PHE A 52 0.80 1.54 9.40
CA PHE A 52 2.18 1.31 8.97
C PHE A 52 3.13 2.36 9.55
N GLN A 53 2.73 3.63 9.51
CA GLN A 53 3.52 4.72 10.05
C GLN A 53 3.75 4.55 11.56
N ASN A 54 2.69 4.21 12.30
CA ASN A 54 2.75 3.93 13.73
C ASN A 54 3.60 2.69 14.06
N LEU A 55 3.49 1.62 13.27
CA LEU A 55 4.24 0.38 13.48
C LEU A 55 5.75 0.58 13.25
N THR A 56 6.09 1.34 12.22
CA THR A 56 7.48 1.47 11.74
C THR A 56 8.21 2.69 12.30
N GLY A 57 7.47 3.69 12.78
CA GLY A 57 8.00 5.00 13.20
C GLY A 57 8.34 5.94 12.03
N TYR A 58 8.11 5.53 10.79
CA TYR A 58 8.31 6.37 9.62
C TYR A 58 7.02 7.11 9.26
N ARG A 59 7.12 8.39 8.89
CA ARG A 59 6.01 9.09 8.23
C ARG A 59 5.97 8.70 6.76
N GLU A 60 4.83 8.87 6.11
CA GLU A 60 4.69 8.59 4.67
C GLU A 60 5.76 9.32 3.82
N VAL A 61 5.98 10.61 4.10
CA VAL A 61 7.03 11.42 3.46
C VAL A 61 8.45 10.89 3.67
N ASP A 62 8.68 10.09 4.71
CA ASP A 62 9.98 9.50 4.99
C ASP A 62 10.21 8.20 4.19
N VAL A 63 9.17 7.54 3.67
CA VAL A 63 9.25 6.21 3.01
C VAL A 63 8.86 6.22 1.54
N VAL A 64 7.98 7.10 1.09
CA VAL A 64 7.58 7.18 -0.31
C VAL A 64 8.81 7.46 -1.18
N GLY A 65 8.92 6.74 -2.30
CA GLY A 65 10.08 6.81 -3.20
C GLY A 65 11.29 5.98 -2.75
N LYS A 66 11.28 5.40 -1.54
CA LYS A 66 12.33 4.49 -1.07
C LYS A 66 12.02 3.04 -1.40
N ARG A 67 13.05 2.20 -1.40
CA ARG A 67 12.89 0.76 -1.61
C ARG A 67 12.42 0.06 -0.34
N ILE A 68 11.34 -0.71 -0.45
CA ILE A 68 10.70 -1.42 0.67
C ILE A 68 11.63 -2.45 1.32
N GLU A 69 12.54 -3.08 0.57
CA GLU A 69 13.48 -4.04 1.15
C GLU A 69 14.41 -3.43 2.20
N ASN A 70 14.59 -2.10 2.20
CA ASN A 70 15.43 -1.42 3.18
C ASN A 70 14.83 -1.41 4.59
N LEU A 71 13.53 -1.71 4.73
CA LEU A 71 12.87 -1.83 6.02
C LEU A 71 13.05 -3.22 6.65
N PHE A 72 13.69 -4.16 5.96
CA PHE A 72 13.88 -5.51 6.44
C PHE A 72 15.37 -5.85 6.60
N LEU A 73 15.73 -6.54 7.69
CA LEU A 73 17.12 -6.96 7.94
C LEU A 73 17.63 -7.89 6.83
N ASN A 74 16.80 -8.86 6.43
CA ASN A 74 17.14 -9.79 5.37
C ASN A 74 16.51 -9.37 4.03
N LYS A 75 17.22 -8.51 3.31
CA LYS A 75 16.82 -8.06 1.96
C LYS A 75 16.68 -9.20 0.95
N LYS A 76 17.47 -10.29 1.11
CA LYS A 76 17.40 -11.44 0.21
C LYS A 76 16.08 -12.18 0.37
N ASP A 77 15.58 -12.31 1.60
CA ASP A 77 14.28 -12.95 1.86
C ASP A 77 13.15 -12.14 1.24
N PHE A 78 13.18 -10.81 1.35
CA PHE A 78 12.22 -9.93 0.69
C PHE A 78 12.24 -10.12 -0.83
N ASN A 79 13.42 -10.04 -1.45
CA ASN A 79 13.56 -10.17 -2.89
C ASN A 79 13.12 -11.56 -3.39
N ASN A 80 13.42 -12.62 -2.64
CA ASN A 80 12.97 -13.97 -2.95
C ASN A 80 11.45 -14.10 -2.86
N LEU A 81 10.82 -13.42 -1.88
CA LEU A 81 9.37 -13.36 -1.72
C LEU A 81 8.71 -12.74 -2.95
N ILE A 82 9.17 -11.55 -3.37
CA ILE A 82 8.67 -10.86 -4.56
C ILE A 82 8.87 -11.69 -5.83
N LYS A 83 10.07 -12.24 -6.04
CA LYS A 83 10.35 -13.12 -7.19
C LYS A 83 9.40 -14.31 -7.22
N SER A 84 9.21 -14.97 -6.07
CA SER A 84 8.32 -16.14 -6.00
C SER A 84 6.86 -15.80 -6.26
N LYS A 85 6.42 -14.58 -5.92
CA LYS A 85 5.08 -14.10 -6.25
C LYS A 85 4.91 -13.85 -7.74
N ILE A 86 5.83 -13.11 -8.36
CA ILE A 86 5.80 -12.79 -9.79
C ILE A 86 5.89 -14.07 -10.63
N LEU A 87 6.78 -15.01 -10.25
CA LEU A 87 7.05 -16.22 -11.03
C LEU A 87 6.03 -17.34 -10.86
N LYS A 88 5.33 -17.41 -9.70
CA LYS A 88 4.45 -18.55 -9.38
C LYS A 88 2.96 -18.19 -9.37
N GLU A 89 2.60 -16.96 -9.75
CA GLU A 89 1.22 -16.43 -9.74
C GLU A 89 0.46 -16.75 -8.43
N LYS A 90 1.18 -16.80 -7.30
CA LYS A 90 0.56 -17.11 -6.01
C LYS A 90 -0.22 -15.89 -5.54
N THR A 91 -1.52 -16.07 -5.37
CA THR A 91 -2.47 -14.98 -5.06
C THR A 91 -2.25 -14.37 -3.68
N ASN A 92 -1.67 -15.10 -2.73
CA ASN A 92 -1.29 -14.55 -1.42
C ASN A 92 -0.08 -15.30 -0.86
N LEU A 93 1.02 -14.58 -0.60
CA LEU A 93 2.21 -15.15 -0.01
C LEU A 93 2.52 -14.48 1.32
N THR A 94 2.38 -15.24 2.40
CA THR A 94 2.64 -14.78 3.77
C THR A 94 3.97 -15.35 4.27
N ARG A 95 4.82 -14.51 4.85
CA ARG A 95 6.05 -14.93 5.54
C ARG A 95 6.34 -14.07 6.77
N LYS A 96 6.93 -14.73 7.78
CA LYS A 96 7.58 -14.06 8.91
C LYS A 96 8.84 -13.36 8.41
N MET A 97 9.00 -12.08 8.74
CA MET A 97 10.14 -11.26 8.38
C MET A 97 10.57 -10.40 9.56
N MET A 98 11.83 -9.97 9.57
CA MET A 98 12.34 -9.03 10.58
C MET A 98 12.34 -7.61 10.02
N LEU A 99 11.41 -6.80 10.51
CA LEU A 99 11.29 -5.37 10.22
C LEU A 99 12.26 -4.57 11.10
N LEU A 100 12.90 -3.55 10.52
CA LEU A 100 13.70 -2.56 11.23
C LEU A 100 12.95 -1.22 11.25
N THR A 101 12.55 -0.79 12.45
CA THR A 101 11.89 0.51 12.67
C THR A 101 12.86 1.68 12.48
N LYS A 102 12.33 2.90 12.41
CA LYS A 102 13.13 4.14 12.33
C LYS A 102 14.10 4.33 13.49
N GLU A 103 13.74 3.84 14.68
CA GLU A 103 14.56 3.91 15.90
C GLU A 103 15.59 2.76 15.98
N GLY A 104 15.65 1.88 14.99
CA GLY A 104 16.56 0.73 14.96
C GLY A 104 16.07 -0.48 15.75
N LYS A 105 14.83 -0.47 16.26
CA LYS A 105 14.22 -1.66 16.88
C LYS A 105 13.90 -2.70 15.81
N GLU A 106 14.33 -3.93 16.06
CA GLU A 106 13.98 -5.10 15.26
C GLU A 106 12.66 -5.70 15.74
N MET A 107 11.77 -6.01 14.80
CA MET A 107 10.45 -6.55 15.12
C MET A 107 10.05 -7.66 14.14
N PRO A 108 9.70 -8.86 14.64
CA PRO A 108 9.15 -9.90 13.79
C PRO A 108 7.75 -9.50 13.34
N VAL A 109 7.50 -9.55 12.03
CA VAL A 109 6.20 -9.26 11.42
C VAL A 109 5.77 -10.40 10.51
N ASN A 110 4.47 -10.70 10.48
CA ASN A 110 3.88 -11.56 9.45
C ASN A 110 3.51 -10.67 8.27
N MET A 111 4.32 -10.70 7.21
CA MET A 111 4.06 -9.93 6.00
C MET A 111 3.29 -10.79 5.00
N ALA A 112 2.20 -10.26 4.46
CA ALA A 112 1.53 -10.80 3.30
C ALA A 112 1.73 -9.86 2.11
N ILE A 113 1.90 -10.43 0.91
CA ILE A 113 1.96 -9.67 -0.34
C ILE A 113 0.81 -10.13 -1.22
N SER A 114 -0.11 -9.19 -1.51
CA SER A 114 -1.30 -9.34 -2.37
C SER A 114 -1.13 -8.69 -3.74
#